data_AF-A0A8C3UZJ4-F1
#
_entry.id   AF-A0A8C3UZJ4-F1
#
_cell.length_a   1.000
_cell.length_b   1.000
_cell.length_c   1.000
_cell.angle_alpha   90.00
_cell.angle_beta   90.00
_cell.angle_gamma   90.00
#
_symmetry.space_group_name_H-M   'P 1'
#
loop_
_entity.id
_entity.type
_entity.pdbx_description
1 polymer ?
#
loop_
_entity_poly.entity_id
_entity_poly.type
_entity_poly.pdbx_seq_one_letter_code
_entity_poly.pdbx_strand_id
1 'polypeptide(L)'
;PLSSVPARSPLPPPPSLTGTGPKGMATPRKAGMPLDVVKALDPRQLKPDNMETERILTVLDETTVKLEITGLILRIIGSLERYARMLGPEMTSSLLEHQKLSMEVQHLLSSPGNEKSRRAVEQRLKCSMRNILRLFMANPLLYHGLKYRIRLRESPADVFIKAFMEFRDFTLERLLTSPDKEKEKIQLMEDISLQVEKNTEMISALQEELAAAIQTRDEEVNRKDKTIENLKTSIENLAKSGKADIQQIIKEGEKQQKEDEKASQERCARLKQDIQRLRVHLNALVLKHRASELVLRKVKRRRALGGKCDFTESSQKSFPIPLPWPGTPSTIPDSSKAQCPTWPWTLPGIQGQPQLLWAPCARACPPPREQFLPNNPSIPALWQWEAIPCVLSLHPLSPVPLQLSWSPFRPCQGL
;
A
#
# COMPACT_ATOMS: atom_id res chain seq x y z
N PRO A 1 44.87 -9.74 50.40
CA PRO A 1 43.84 -9.68 51.47
C PRO A 1 42.44 -9.73 50.86
N LEU A 2 41.71 -10.78 51.23
CA LEU A 2 40.37 -11.13 50.79
C LEU A 2 39.33 -10.02 50.99
N SER A 3 38.36 -9.92 50.07
CA SER A 3 36.90 -10.07 50.32
C SER A 3 36.12 -9.60 49.08
N SER A 4 35.49 -10.51 48.34
CA SER A 4 34.05 -10.84 48.43
C SER A 4 33.15 -9.99 47.52
N VAL A 5 32.59 -10.67 46.52
CA VAL A 5 31.52 -10.26 45.61
C VAL A 5 30.21 -10.05 46.39
N PRO A 6 29.27 -9.21 45.90
CA PRO A 6 28.05 -9.81 45.40
C PRO A 6 27.63 -9.26 44.03
N ALA A 7 27.17 -10.19 43.19
CA ALA A 7 26.60 -9.93 41.88
C ALA A 7 25.30 -9.12 42.00
N ARG A 8 25.13 -8.10 41.16
CA ARG A 8 23.88 -7.36 41.03
C ARG A 8 22.83 -8.20 40.31
N SER A 9 21.68 -8.33 40.94
CA SER A 9 20.48 -8.99 40.45
C SER A 9 19.96 -8.38 39.14
N PRO A 10 19.31 -9.17 38.25
CA PRO A 10 18.62 -8.63 37.08
C PRO A 10 17.36 -7.84 37.48
N LEU A 11 17.07 -6.78 36.72
CA LEU A 11 15.89 -5.93 36.83
C LEU A 11 14.58 -6.72 36.62
N PRO A 12 13.46 -6.30 37.26
CA PRO A 12 12.18 -6.98 37.13
C PRO A 12 11.52 -6.73 35.76
N PRO A 13 10.69 -7.67 35.26
CA PRO A 13 9.92 -7.48 34.03
C PRO A 13 8.74 -6.50 34.24
N PRO A 14 8.24 -5.87 33.16
CA PRO A 14 7.16 -4.90 33.22
C PRO A 14 5.81 -5.53 33.62
N PRO A 15 4.88 -4.73 34.18
CA PRO A 15 3.66 -5.23 34.80
C PRO A 15 2.69 -5.83 33.77
N SER A 16 2.17 -7.00 34.11
CA SER A 16 1.08 -7.70 33.44
C SER A 16 -0.22 -6.89 33.51
N LEU A 17 -0.69 -6.42 32.35
CA LEU A 17 -2.06 -5.93 32.19
C LEU A 17 -3.02 -7.13 32.16
N THR A 18 -3.56 -7.45 33.32
CA THR A 18 -4.81 -8.20 33.48
C THR A 18 -5.97 -7.28 33.13
N GLY A 19 -6.75 -7.61 32.11
CA GLY A 19 -7.92 -6.82 31.72
C GLY A 19 -8.56 -7.28 30.41
N THR A 20 -9.28 -8.40 30.48
CA THR A 20 -10.38 -8.81 29.59
C THR A 20 -10.17 -8.56 28.08
N GLY A 21 -9.41 -9.43 27.43
CA GLY A 21 -9.49 -9.59 25.98
C GLY A 21 -10.88 -10.13 25.58
N PRO A 22 -11.45 -9.68 24.44
CA PRO A 22 -12.64 -10.31 23.89
C PRO A 22 -12.28 -11.76 23.54
N LYS A 23 -12.97 -12.64 24.26
CA LYS A 23 -13.18 -14.07 24.06
C LYS A 23 -12.84 -14.51 22.64
N GLY A 24 -11.87 -15.41 22.54
CA GLY A 24 -11.30 -15.89 21.28
C GLY A 24 -12.36 -16.14 20.22
N MET A 25 -12.20 -15.46 19.09
CA MET A 25 -12.80 -15.91 17.84
C MET A 25 -12.19 -17.29 17.56
N ALA A 26 -13.01 -18.32 17.77
CA ALA A 26 -12.77 -19.61 17.18
C ALA A 26 -12.58 -19.37 15.68
N THR A 27 -11.38 -19.68 15.19
CA THR A 27 -11.17 -19.86 13.77
C THR A 27 -12.28 -20.77 13.25
N PRO A 28 -13.03 -20.38 12.22
CA PRO A 28 -14.01 -21.29 11.65
C PRO A 28 -13.20 -22.49 11.19
N ARG A 29 -13.43 -23.63 11.86
CA ARG A 29 -12.94 -24.93 11.40
C ARG A 29 -13.23 -24.94 9.92
N LYS A 30 -12.17 -25.12 9.12
CA LYS A 30 -12.28 -25.37 7.69
C LYS A 30 -13.11 -26.64 7.58
N ALA A 31 -14.43 -26.48 7.55
CA ALA A 31 -15.37 -27.52 7.29
C ALA A 31 -15.15 -27.82 5.82
N GLY A 32 -14.20 -28.72 5.55
CA GLY A 32 -14.16 -29.38 4.27
C GLY A 32 -15.57 -29.90 4.06
N MET A 33 -16.26 -29.36 3.05
CA MET A 33 -17.60 -29.82 2.73
C MET A 33 -17.51 -31.34 2.61
N PRO A 34 -18.38 -32.11 3.30
CA PRO A 34 -18.37 -33.55 3.21
C PRO A 34 -18.35 -33.95 1.73
N LEU A 35 -17.56 -34.96 1.37
CA LEU A 35 -17.42 -35.45 -0.01
C LEU A 35 -18.80 -35.72 -0.67
N ASP A 36 -19.79 -36.05 0.15
CA ASP A 36 -21.19 -36.27 -0.24
C ASP A 36 -21.88 -34.98 -0.74
N VAL A 37 -21.58 -33.84 -0.13
CA VAL A 37 -22.07 -32.53 -0.54
C VAL A 37 -21.46 -32.08 -1.87
N VAL A 38 -20.18 -32.39 -2.10
CA VAL A 38 -19.52 -32.09 -3.39
C VAL A 38 -20.11 -32.93 -4.53
N LYS A 39 -20.46 -34.20 -4.25
CA LYS A 39 -21.14 -35.09 -5.21
C LYS A 39 -22.60 -34.70 -5.46
N ALA A 40 -23.27 -34.07 -4.49
CA ALA A 40 -24.61 -33.51 -4.68
C ALA A 40 -24.60 -32.27 -5.60
N LEU A 41 -23.49 -31.54 -5.67
CA LEU A 41 -23.36 -30.34 -6.51
C LEU A 41 -23.09 -30.67 -7.99
N ASP A 42 -22.35 -31.75 -8.27
CA ASP A 42 -22.08 -32.23 -9.63
C ASP A 42 -22.40 -33.73 -9.80
N PRO A 43 -23.68 -34.05 -10.07
CA PRO A 43 -24.14 -35.43 -10.26
C PRO A 43 -23.49 -36.13 -11.45
N ARG A 44 -22.91 -35.38 -12.41
CA ARG A 44 -22.34 -35.92 -13.65
C ARG A 44 -21.10 -36.79 -13.40
N GLN A 45 -20.48 -36.67 -12.22
CA GLN A 45 -19.35 -37.49 -11.80
C GLN A 45 -19.79 -38.87 -11.27
N LEU A 46 -21.10 -39.07 -11.04
CA LEU A 46 -21.62 -40.36 -10.58
C LEU A 46 -21.81 -41.30 -11.77
N LYS A 47 -21.36 -42.54 -11.60
CA LYS A 47 -21.63 -43.59 -12.56
C LYS A 47 -23.12 -43.97 -12.45
N PRO A 48 -23.82 -44.18 -13.58
CA PRO A 48 -25.18 -44.67 -13.52
C PRO A 48 -25.21 -46.09 -12.94
N ASP A 49 -25.74 -46.24 -11.73
CA ASP A 49 -25.87 -47.55 -11.07
C ASP A 49 -27.14 -48.30 -11.52
N ASN A 50 -28.00 -47.65 -12.31
CA ASN A 50 -29.26 -48.20 -12.82
C ASN A 50 -29.13 -48.63 -14.29
N MET A 51 -29.47 -49.90 -14.58
CA MET A 51 -29.51 -50.44 -15.94
C MET A 51 -30.44 -49.67 -16.88
N GLU A 52 -31.54 -49.10 -16.39
CA GLU A 52 -32.44 -48.29 -17.22
C GLU A 52 -31.78 -46.98 -17.64
N THR A 53 -31.05 -46.33 -16.73
CA THR A 53 -30.25 -45.14 -17.03
C THR A 53 -29.20 -45.44 -18.10
N GLU A 54 -28.48 -46.55 -17.97
CA GLU A 54 -27.50 -46.98 -18.98
C GLU A 54 -28.15 -47.23 -20.35
N ARG A 55 -29.34 -47.84 -20.40
CA ARG A 55 -30.09 -48.05 -21.66
C ARG A 55 -30.48 -46.72 -22.32
N ILE A 56 -31.00 -45.77 -21.53
CA ILE A 56 -31.37 -44.44 -22.04
C ILE A 56 -30.14 -43.74 -22.62
N LEU A 57 -29.03 -43.72 -21.89
CA LEU A 57 -27.79 -43.09 -22.35
C LEU A 57 -27.25 -43.77 -23.61
N THR A 58 -27.28 -45.10 -23.68
CA THR A 58 -26.84 -45.85 -24.86
C THR A 58 -27.64 -45.45 -26.10
N VAL A 59 -28.97 -45.30 -25.97
CA VAL A 59 -29.82 -44.83 -27.08
C VAL A 59 -29.45 -43.41 -27.52
N LEU A 60 -29.15 -42.51 -26.57
CA LEU A 60 -28.71 -41.14 -26.87
C LEU A 60 -27.32 -41.12 -27.53
N ASP A 61 -26.38 -41.92 -27.04
CA ASP A 61 -25.03 -42.02 -27.60
C ASP A 61 -25.08 -42.61 -29.03
N GLU A 62 -25.86 -43.67 -29.24
CA GLU A 62 -26.12 -44.20 -30.59
C GLU A 62 -26.78 -43.19 -31.52
N THR A 63 -27.73 -42.41 -31.00
CA THR A 63 -28.42 -41.38 -31.78
C THR A 63 -27.45 -40.26 -32.16
N THR A 64 -26.55 -39.88 -31.27
CA THR A 64 -25.48 -38.92 -31.54
C THR A 64 -24.60 -39.41 -32.69
N VAL A 65 -24.16 -40.67 -32.65
CA VAL A 65 -23.36 -41.26 -33.74
C VAL A 65 -24.14 -41.27 -35.07
N LYS A 66 -25.42 -41.63 -35.05
CA LYS A 66 -26.29 -41.60 -36.26
C LYS A 66 -26.45 -40.19 -36.82
N LEU A 67 -26.58 -39.18 -35.96
CA LEU A 67 -26.63 -37.76 -36.36
C LEU A 67 -25.30 -37.30 -36.95
N GLU A 68 -24.18 -37.68 -36.35
CA GLU A 68 -22.84 -37.38 -36.86
C GLU A 68 -22.63 -38.01 -38.25
N ILE A 69 -22.98 -39.29 -38.42
CA ILE A 69 -22.90 -39.98 -39.72
C ILE A 69 -23.80 -39.28 -40.74
N THR A 70 -25.03 -38.90 -40.37
CA THR A 70 -25.96 -38.18 -41.25
C THR A 70 -25.37 -36.85 -41.72
N GLY A 71 -24.76 -36.08 -40.81
CA GLY A 71 -24.05 -34.85 -41.15
C GLY A 71 -22.85 -35.09 -42.08
N LEU A 72 -22.12 -36.18 -41.91
CA LEU A 72 -21.02 -36.56 -42.80
C LEU A 72 -21.51 -36.93 -44.19
N ILE A 73 -22.60 -37.70 -44.30
CA ILE A 73 -23.18 -38.13 -45.59
C ILE A 73 -23.49 -36.92 -46.46
N LEU A 74 -24.11 -35.88 -45.89
CA LEU A 74 -24.44 -34.65 -46.62
C LEU A 74 -23.19 -33.96 -47.20
N ARG A 75 -22.05 -34.04 -46.52
CA ARG A 75 -20.77 -33.46 -47.01
C ARG A 75 -20.08 -34.37 -48.03
N ILE A 76 -20.16 -35.68 -47.84
CA ILE A 76 -19.55 -36.69 -48.73
C ILE A 76 -20.24 -36.69 -50.09
N ILE A 77 -21.57 -36.65 -50.12
CA ILE A 77 -22.35 -36.71 -51.37
C ILE A 77 -21.96 -35.58 -52.33
N GLY A 78 -21.68 -34.37 -51.84
CA GLY A 78 -21.25 -33.24 -52.66
C GLY A 78 -19.85 -33.38 -53.28
N SER A 79 -19.05 -34.36 -52.83
CA SER A 79 -17.69 -34.61 -53.33
C SER A 79 -17.32 -36.09 -53.29
N LEU A 80 -18.26 -36.95 -53.72
CA LEU A 80 -18.17 -38.40 -53.57
C LEU A 80 -16.90 -38.98 -54.23
N GLU A 81 -16.49 -38.44 -55.37
CA GLU A 81 -15.28 -38.86 -56.11
C GLU A 81 -14.00 -38.78 -55.25
N ARG A 82 -13.91 -37.76 -54.39
CA ARG A 82 -12.75 -37.55 -53.49
C ARG A 82 -12.65 -38.63 -52.42
N TYR A 83 -13.77 -39.22 -52.04
CA TYR A 83 -13.86 -40.19 -50.94
C TYR A 83 -14.10 -41.63 -51.41
N ALA A 84 -14.44 -41.85 -52.69
CA ALA A 84 -14.79 -43.16 -53.24
C ALA A 84 -13.76 -44.26 -52.96
N ARG A 85 -12.46 -43.94 -53.07
CA ARG A 85 -11.37 -44.90 -52.76
C ARG A 85 -11.39 -45.37 -51.31
N MET A 86 -11.72 -44.48 -50.38
CA MET A 86 -11.73 -44.77 -48.94
C MET A 86 -13.05 -45.43 -48.51
N LEU A 87 -14.17 -45.06 -49.14
CA LEU A 87 -15.49 -45.63 -48.88
C LEU A 87 -15.62 -47.07 -49.43
N GLY A 88 -14.90 -47.39 -50.50
CA GLY A 88 -15.04 -48.66 -51.20
C GLY A 88 -16.29 -48.71 -52.10
N PRO A 89 -16.40 -49.74 -52.96
CA PRO A 89 -17.39 -49.77 -54.03
C PRO A 89 -18.84 -49.88 -53.51
N GLU A 90 -19.07 -50.65 -52.45
CA GLU A 90 -20.40 -50.88 -51.87
C GLU A 90 -20.99 -49.63 -51.20
N MET A 91 -20.16 -48.91 -50.43
CA MET A 91 -20.59 -47.65 -49.81
C MET A 91 -20.75 -46.55 -50.86
N THR A 92 -19.84 -46.48 -51.83
CA THR A 92 -19.90 -45.49 -52.92
C THR A 92 -21.16 -45.67 -53.76
N SER A 93 -21.52 -46.91 -54.11
CA SER A 93 -22.76 -47.19 -54.86
C SER A 93 -24.01 -46.86 -54.03
N SER A 94 -24.01 -47.18 -52.74
CA SER A 94 -25.12 -46.87 -51.82
C SER A 94 -25.35 -45.36 -51.70
N LEU A 95 -24.28 -44.57 -51.61
CA LEU A 95 -24.34 -43.10 -51.55
C LEU A 95 -24.79 -42.48 -52.88
N LEU A 96 -24.38 -43.04 -54.02
CA LEU A 96 -24.79 -42.57 -55.34
C LEU A 96 -26.29 -42.82 -55.58
N GLU A 97 -26.79 -44.00 -55.21
CA GLU A 97 -28.23 -44.30 -55.22
C GLU A 97 -29.00 -43.38 -54.27
N HIS A 98 -28.46 -43.09 -53.08
CA HIS A 98 -29.07 -42.13 -52.16
C HIS A 98 -29.17 -40.73 -52.76
N GLN A 99 -28.11 -40.24 -53.40
CA GLN A 99 -28.11 -38.95 -54.08
C GLN A 99 -29.14 -38.90 -55.21
N LYS A 100 -29.23 -39.95 -56.02
CA LYS A 100 -30.24 -40.08 -57.07
C LYS A 100 -31.66 -40.02 -56.52
N LEU A 101 -31.96 -40.79 -55.48
CA LEU A 101 -33.25 -40.76 -54.79
C LEU A 101 -33.55 -39.39 -54.18
N SER A 102 -32.54 -38.72 -53.61
CA SER A 102 -32.69 -37.38 -53.04
C SER A 102 -33.07 -36.34 -54.11
N MET A 103 -32.46 -36.41 -55.29
CA MET A 103 -32.82 -35.53 -56.43
C MET A 103 -34.22 -35.85 -56.97
N GLU A 104 -34.60 -37.13 -57.03
CA GLU A 104 -35.93 -37.56 -57.45
C GLU A 104 -37.02 -37.04 -56.49
N VAL A 105 -36.80 -37.13 -55.18
CA VAL A 105 -37.70 -36.52 -54.19
C VAL A 105 -37.78 -35.00 -54.38
N GLN A 106 -36.65 -34.31 -54.53
CA GLN A 106 -36.63 -32.86 -54.73
C GLN A 106 -37.43 -32.44 -55.97
N HIS A 107 -37.31 -33.19 -57.08
CA HIS A 107 -38.07 -32.94 -58.29
C HIS A 107 -39.58 -33.16 -58.10
N LEU A 108 -39.97 -34.23 -57.39
CA LEU A 108 -41.36 -34.51 -57.05
C LEU A 108 -41.96 -33.52 -56.05
N LEU A 109 -41.14 -32.85 -55.24
CA LEU A 109 -41.59 -31.76 -54.35
C LEU A 109 -41.87 -30.46 -55.12
N SER A 110 -41.14 -30.22 -56.21
CA SER A 110 -41.33 -29.06 -57.09
C SER A 110 -42.48 -29.23 -58.10
N SER A 111 -43.01 -30.45 -58.26
CA SER A 111 -44.07 -30.77 -59.22
C SER A 111 -45.38 -31.16 -58.50
N PRO A 112 -46.54 -30.56 -58.84
CA PRO A 112 -47.82 -30.96 -58.27
C PRO A 112 -48.31 -32.25 -58.95
N GLY A 113 -47.73 -33.41 -58.60
CA GLY A 113 -48.07 -34.67 -59.27
C GLY A 113 -47.73 -35.97 -58.51
N ASN A 114 -48.77 -36.76 -58.24
CA ASN A 114 -48.76 -38.16 -57.75
C ASN A 114 -48.12 -38.42 -56.38
N GLU A 115 -48.90 -38.19 -55.32
CA GLU A 115 -48.54 -38.45 -53.93
C GLU A 115 -48.20 -39.92 -53.61
N LYS A 116 -48.73 -40.89 -54.39
CA LYS A 116 -48.35 -42.30 -54.25
C LYS A 116 -46.91 -42.53 -54.71
N SER A 117 -46.53 -41.92 -55.85
CA SER A 117 -45.15 -41.93 -56.35
C SER A 117 -44.20 -41.27 -55.35
N ARG A 118 -44.57 -40.09 -54.85
CA ARG A 118 -43.80 -39.36 -53.82
C ARG A 118 -43.53 -40.21 -52.58
N ARG A 119 -44.58 -40.83 -52.01
CA ARG A 119 -44.44 -41.71 -50.83
C ARG A 119 -43.55 -42.92 -51.12
N ALA A 120 -43.63 -43.52 -52.30
CA ALA A 120 -42.77 -44.65 -52.67
C ALA A 120 -41.29 -44.25 -52.73
N VAL A 121 -40.96 -43.10 -53.34
CA VAL A 121 -39.58 -42.60 -53.42
C VAL A 121 -39.07 -42.18 -52.04
N GLU A 122 -39.88 -41.52 -51.20
CA GLU A 122 -39.51 -41.20 -49.81
C GLU A 122 -39.18 -42.46 -49.00
N GLN A 123 -39.95 -43.54 -49.15
CA GLN A 123 -39.65 -44.80 -48.48
C GLN A 123 -38.36 -45.43 -48.99
N ARG A 124 -38.10 -45.38 -50.30
CA ARG A 124 -36.81 -45.83 -50.88
C ARG A 124 -35.65 -45.00 -50.35
N LEU A 125 -35.81 -43.68 -50.23
CA LEU A 125 -34.80 -42.78 -49.65
C LEU A 125 -34.52 -43.14 -48.17
N LYS A 126 -35.57 -43.37 -47.38
CA LYS A 126 -35.45 -43.84 -45.98
C LYS A 126 -34.75 -45.19 -45.89
N CYS A 127 -35.06 -46.14 -46.78
CA CYS A 127 -34.37 -47.43 -46.85
C CYS A 127 -32.90 -47.28 -47.21
N SER A 128 -32.59 -46.45 -48.20
CA SER A 128 -31.22 -46.14 -48.61
C SER A 128 -30.42 -45.52 -47.45
N MET A 129 -30.99 -44.55 -46.73
CA MET A 129 -30.35 -43.94 -45.55
C MET A 129 -30.07 -44.97 -44.46
N ARG A 130 -31.06 -45.83 -44.14
CA ARG A 130 -30.87 -46.92 -43.17
C ARG A 130 -29.79 -47.89 -43.60
N ASN A 131 -29.67 -48.19 -44.90
CA ASN A 131 -28.62 -49.04 -45.43
C ASN A 131 -27.24 -48.41 -45.22
N ILE A 132 -27.08 -47.14 -45.59
CA ILE A 132 -25.82 -46.40 -45.41
C ILE A 132 -25.44 -46.33 -43.93
N LEU A 133 -26.40 -46.01 -43.04
CA LEU A 133 -26.16 -46.00 -41.59
C LEU A 133 -25.68 -47.36 -41.09
N ARG A 134 -26.28 -48.47 -41.55
CA ARG A 134 -25.82 -49.82 -41.20
C ARG A 134 -24.38 -50.08 -41.66
N LEU A 135 -24.03 -49.68 -42.89
CA LEU A 135 -22.67 -49.84 -43.42
C LEU A 135 -21.64 -49.03 -42.61
N PHE A 136 -21.98 -47.80 -42.19
CA PHE A 136 -21.10 -47.01 -41.33
C PHE A 136 -20.97 -47.60 -39.92
N MET A 137 -22.08 -48.08 -39.33
CA MET A 137 -22.06 -48.68 -37.99
C MET A 137 -21.34 -50.03 -37.98
N ALA A 138 -21.40 -50.80 -39.07
CA ALA A 138 -20.65 -52.05 -39.23
C ALA A 138 -19.13 -51.81 -39.40
N ASN A 139 -18.72 -50.60 -39.78
CA ASN A 139 -17.31 -50.23 -39.93
C ASN A 139 -16.98 -48.91 -39.18
N PRO A 140 -16.82 -48.96 -37.84
CA PRO A 140 -16.55 -47.77 -37.03
C PRO A 140 -15.24 -47.05 -37.41
N LEU A 141 -14.23 -47.77 -37.90
CA LEU A 141 -12.94 -47.20 -38.29
C LEU A 141 -13.08 -46.28 -39.50
N LEU A 142 -13.89 -46.68 -40.49
CA LEU A 142 -14.22 -45.85 -41.64
C LEU A 142 -14.89 -44.54 -41.22
N TYR A 143 -15.86 -44.64 -40.30
CA TYR A 143 -16.53 -43.48 -39.72
C TYR A 143 -15.54 -42.52 -39.05
N HIS A 144 -14.71 -43.01 -38.13
CA HIS A 144 -13.73 -42.16 -37.43
C HIS A 144 -12.70 -41.53 -38.37
N GLY A 145 -12.22 -42.28 -39.36
CA GLY A 145 -11.28 -41.77 -40.37
C GLY A 145 -11.88 -40.65 -41.24
N LEU A 146 -13.15 -40.80 -41.63
CA LEU A 146 -13.90 -39.77 -42.37
C LEU A 146 -14.22 -38.55 -41.49
N LYS A 147 -14.64 -38.78 -40.25
CA LYS A 147 -14.94 -37.74 -39.27
C LYS A 147 -13.77 -36.77 -39.11
N TYR A 148 -12.55 -37.29 -38.93
CA TYR A 148 -11.35 -36.46 -38.80
C TYR A 148 -11.02 -35.68 -40.08
N ARG A 149 -11.15 -36.31 -41.26
CA ARG A 149 -10.85 -35.68 -42.56
C ARG A 149 -11.85 -34.59 -42.97
N ILE A 150 -13.12 -34.73 -42.58
CA ILE A 150 -14.23 -33.89 -43.06
C ILE A 150 -14.58 -32.75 -42.08
N ARG A 151 -14.19 -32.84 -40.80
CA ARG A 151 -14.49 -31.85 -39.75
C ARG A 151 -13.79 -30.49 -39.88
N LEU A 152 -13.08 -30.20 -40.97
CA LEU A 152 -12.37 -28.91 -41.13
C LEU A 152 -13.28 -27.67 -41.20
N ARG A 153 -14.60 -27.82 -41.33
CA ARG A 153 -15.57 -26.71 -41.36
C ARG A 153 -16.80 -27.03 -40.53
N GLU A 154 -17.20 -26.09 -39.68
CA GLU A 154 -18.46 -26.16 -38.93
C GLU A 154 -19.66 -26.08 -39.89
N SER A 155 -20.64 -26.93 -39.68
CA SER A 155 -21.91 -26.96 -40.40
C SER A 155 -23.07 -26.71 -39.44
N PRO A 156 -24.23 -26.28 -39.94
CA PRO A 156 -25.45 -26.18 -39.14
C PRO A 156 -25.81 -27.48 -38.39
N ALA A 157 -25.44 -28.65 -38.94
CA ALA A 157 -25.65 -29.94 -38.29
C ALA A 157 -24.76 -30.12 -37.03
N ASP A 158 -23.59 -29.49 -36.97
CA ASP A 158 -22.70 -29.59 -35.80
C ASP A 158 -23.28 -28.86 -34.60
N VAL A 159 -23.99 -27.75 -34.82
CA VAL A 159 -24.74 -27.03 -33.77
C VAL A 159 -25.81 -27.94 -33.16
N PHE A 160 -26.55 -28.65 -34.01
CA PHE A 160 -27.56 -29.61 -33.55
C PHE A 160 -26.95 -30.79 -32.80
N ILE A 161 -25.84 -31.37 -33.30
CA ILE A 161 -25.12 -32.45 -32.62
C ILE A 161 -24.62 -31.97 -31.25
N LYS A 162 -24.07 -30.76 -31.15
CA LYS A 162 -23.63 -30.17 -29.89
C LYS A 162 -24.80 -30.00 -28.91
N ALA A 163 -25.90 -29.40 -29.35
CA ALA A 163 -27.10 -29.27 -28.52
C ALA A 163 -27.66 -30.63 -28.06
N PHE A 164 -27.56 -31.66 -28.91
CA PHE A 164 -27.97 -33.02 -28.57
C PHE A 164 -27.05 -33.67 -27.52
N MET A 165 -25.73 -33.42 -27.59
CA MET A 165 -24.79 -33.84 -26.54
C MET A 165 -25.08 -33.12 -25.21
N GLU A 166 -25.37 -31.82 -25.25
CA GLU A 166 -25.79 -31.05 -24.07
C GLU A 166 -27.10 -31.59 -23.48
N PHE A 167 -28.07 -31.97 -24.32
CA PHE A 167 -29.29 -32.65 -23.90
C PHE A 167 -29.02 -34.02 -23.25
N ARG A 168 -28.06 -34.78 -23.80
CA ARG A 168 -27.64 -36.06 -23.23
C ARG A 168 -27.02 -35.87 -21.84
N ASP A 169 -26.18 -34.86 -21.66
CA ASP A 169 -25.58 -34.54 -20.36
C ASP A 169 -26.62 -34.03 -19.34
N PHE A 170 -27.56 -33.21 -19.80
CA PHE A 170 -28.69 -32.78 -18.98
C PHE A 170 -29.56 -33.96 -18.55
N THR A 171 -29.84 -34.90 -19.47
CA THR A 171 -30.63 -36.09 -19.17
C THR A 171 -29.90 -36.98 -18.15
N LEU A 172 -28.59 -37.13 -18.29
CA LEU A 172 -27.76 -37.83 -17.30
C LEU A 172 -27.87 -37.19 -15.92
N GLU A 173 -27.70 -35.87 -15.84
CA GLU A 173 -27.83 -35.13 -14.59
C GLU A 173 -29.20 -35.34 -13.95
N ARG A 174 -30.28 -35.27 -14.73
CA ARG A 174 -31.64 -35.53 -14.23
C ARG A 174 -31.86 -36.97 -13.77
N LEU A 175 -31.28 -37.96 -14.46
CA LEU A 175 -31.42 -39.38 -14.10
C LEU A 175 -30.60 -39.76 -12.85
N LEU A 176 -29.52 -39.02 -12.57
CA LEU A 176 -28.67 -39.23 -11.40
C LEU A 176 -29.12 -38.43 -10.17
N THR A 177 -30.03 -37.45 -10.36
CA THR A 177 -30.51 -36.56 -9.31
C THR A 177 -31.87 -37.01 -8.80
N SER A 178 -31.93 -37.40 -7.52
CA SER A 178 -33.19 -37.66 -6.82
C SER A 178 -33.88 -36.33 -6.48
N PRO A 179 -35.23 -36.27 -6.45
CA PRO A 179 -35.96 -35.09 -5.99
C PRO A 179 -35.51 -34.57 -4.61
N ASP A 180 -35.13 -35.47 -3.70
CA ASP A 180 -34.67 -35.08 -2.36
C ASP A 180 -33.27 -34.47 -2.40
N LYS A 181 -32.37 -35.02 -3.23
CA LYS A 181 -31.03 -34.45 -3.45
C LYS A 181 -31.10 -33.05 -4.05
N GLU A 182 -32.06 -32.80 -4.95
CA GLU A 182 -32.27 -31.46 -5.51
C GLU A 182 -32.73 -30.46 -4.45
N LYS A 183 -33.66 -30.86 -3.56
CA LYS A 183 -34.09 -30.02 -2.44
C LYS A 183 -32.95 -29.73 -1.47
N GLU A 184 -32.13 -30.73 -1.15
CA GLU A 184 -30.94 -30.56 -0.30
C GLU A 184 -29.94 -29.59 -0.93
N LYS A 185 -29.72 -29.66 -2.25
CA LYS A 185 -28.89 -28.71 -3.00
C LYS A 185 -29.42 -27.29 -2.94
N ILE A 186 -30.73 -27.11 -3.11
CA ILE A 186 -31.39 -25.80 -3.01
C ILE A 186 -31.21 -25.23 -1.59
N GLN A 187 -31.53 -26.02 -0.56
CA GLN A 187 -31.42 -25.59 0.84
C GLN A 187 -29.98 -25.24 1.22
N LEU A 188 -29.01 -26.04 0.79
CA LEU A 188 -27.59 -25.73 0.99
C LEU A 188 -27.20 -24.41 0.33
N MET A 189 -27.69 -24.14 -0.88
CA MET A 189 -27.39 -22.91 -1.60
C MET A 189 -27.99 -21.68 -0.89
N GLU A 190 -29.19 -21.82 -0.33
CA GLU A 190 -29.83 -20.80 0.50
C GLU A 190 -29.02 -20.55 1.79
N ASP A 191 -28.59 -21.60 2.49
CA ASP A 191 -27.77 -21.50 3.71
C ASP A 191 -26.42 -20.82 3.44
N ILE A 192 -25.76 -21.16 2.33
CA ILE A 192 -24.52 -20.51 1.89
C ILE A 192 -24.79 -19.02 1.61
N SER A 193 -25.88 -18.71 0.91
CA SER A 193 -26.23 -17.32 0.57
C SER A 193 -26.47 -16.48 1.83
N LEU A 194 -27.22 -17.02 2.79
CA LEU A 194 -27.48 -16.39 4.08
C LEU A 194 -26.18 -16.19 4.88
N GLN A 195 -25.27 -17.15 4.84
CA GLN A 195 -23.96 -17.01 5.50
C GLN A 195 -23.08 -15.97 4.81
N VAL A 196 -23.13 -15.88 3.49
CA VAL A 196 -22.40 -14.87 2.71
C VAL A 196 -22.92 -13.47 3.04
N GLU A 197 -24.24 -13.29 3.14
CA GLU A 197 -24.86 -12.03 3.55
C GLU A 197 -24.37 -11.59 4.95
N LYS A 198 -24.49 -12.47 5.95
CA LYS A 198 -24.00 -12.22 7.32
C LYS A 198 -22.51 -11.89 7.37
N ASN A 199 -21.69 -12.62 6.60
CA ASN A 199 -20.26 -12.36 6.52
C ASN A 199 -19.98 -10.99 5.89
N THR A 200 -20.75 -10.61 4.87
CA THR A 200 -20.61 -9.31 4.19
C THR A 200 -20.96 -8.18 5.14
N GLU A 201 -22.08 -8.27 5.86
CA GLU A 201 -22.48 -7.29 6.88
C GLU A 201 -21.40 -7.13 7.97
N MET A 202 -20.87 -8.25 8.48
CA MET A 202 -19.81 -8.23 9.50
C MET A 202 -18.53 -7.60 8.96
N ILE A 203 -18.14 -7.88 7.71
CA ILE A 203 -16.97 -7.26 7.08
C ILE A 203 -17.19 -5.74 6.93
N SER A 204 -18.37 -5.31 6.49
CA SER A 204 -18.69 -3.88 6.38
C SER A 204 -18.64 -3.17 7.73
N ALA A 205 -19.22 -3.76 8.79
CA ALA A 205 -19.16 -3.19 10.13
C ALA A 205 -17.71 -3.04 10.64
N LEU A 206 -16.88 -4.07 10.45
CA LEU A 206 -15.46 -4.01 10.83
C LEU A 206 -14.66 -2.99 10.02
N GLN A 207 -14.99 -2.79 8.74
CA GLN A 207 -14.37 -1.76 7.91
C GLN A 207 -14.73 -0.34 8.39
N GLU A 208 -15.99 -0.12 8.80
CA GLU A 208 -16.42 1.16 9.37
C GLU A 208 -15.72 1.44 10.71
N GLU A 209 -15.64 0.45 11.61
CA GLU A 209 -14.90 0.59 12.88
C GLU A 209 -13.42 0.92 12.64
N LEU A 210 -12.78 0.26 11.68
CA LEU A 210 -11.39 0.52 11.31
C LEU A 210 -11.23 1.95 10.77
N ALA A 211 -12.13 2.40 9.89
CA ALA A 211 -12.09 3.75 9.35
C ALA A 211 -12.26 4.82 10.45
N ALA A 212 -13.20 4.61 11.37
CA ALA A 212 -13.41 5.50 12.51
C ALA A 212 -12.18 5.55 13.45
N ALA A 213 -11.54 4.40 13.69
CA ALA A 213 -10.32 4.34 14.49
C ALA A 213 -9.14 5.07 13.83
N ILE A 214 -8.97 4.92 12.50
CA ILE A 214 -7.95 5.65 11.73
C ILE A 214 -8.21 7.15 11.81
N GLN A 215 -9.44 7.60 11.55
CA GLN A 215 -9.78 9.03 11.63
C GLN A 215 -9.48 9.61 13.01
N THR A 216 -9.88 8.91 14.08
CA THR A 216 -9.63 9.36 15.46
C THR A 216 -8.13 9.54 15.72
N ARG A 217 -7.32 8.60 15.24
CA ARG A 217 -5.85 8.65 15.35
C ARG A 217 -5.25 9.80 14.55
N ASP A 218 -5.70 10.02 13.33
CA ASP A 218 -5.24 11.12 12.48
C ASP A 218 -5.58 12.49 13.09
N GLU A 219 -6.77 12.63 13.68
CA GLU A 219 -7.15 13.83 14.42
C GLU A 219 -6.24 14.07 15.65
N GLU A 220 -5.89 13.01 16.38
CA GLU A 220 -4.95 13.11 17.52
C GLU A 220 -3.55 13.55 17.06
N VAL A 221 -3.05 12.97 15.97
CA VAL A 221 -1.76 13.34 15.37
C VAL A 221 -1.78 14.81 14.94
N ASN A 222 -2.82 15.25 14.24
CA ASN A 222 -2.95 16.64 13.81
C ASN A 222 -3.03 17.63 15.00
N ARG A 223 -3.69 17.26 16.10
CA ARG A 223 -3.69 18.06 17.34
C ARG A 223 -2.28 18.19 17.93
N LYS A 224 -1.51 17.10 17.95
CA LYS A 224 -0.12 17.11 18.43
C LYS A 224 0.79 17.92 17.52
N ASP A 225 0.64 17.79 16.20
CA ASP A 225 1.42 18.56 15.22
C ASP A 225 1.19 20.07 15.36
N LYS A 226 -0.05 20.50 15.56
CA LYS A 226 -0.35 21.92 15.85
C LYS A 226 0.33 22.41 17.13
N THR A 227 0.39 21.58 18.16
CA THR A 227 1.06 21.92 19.41
C THR A 227 2.57 22.01 19.21
N ILE A 228 3.15 21.09 18.43
CA ILE A 228 4.56 21.14 18.07
C ILE A 228 4.89 22.44 17.31
N GLU A 229 4.08 22.83 16.32
CA GLU A 229 4.30 24.08 15.58
C GLU A 229 4.16 25.33 16.46
N ASN A 230 3.17 25.36 17.37
CA ASN A 230 3.02 26.44 18.34
C ASN A 230 4.23 26.54 19.29
N LEU A 231 4.76 25.40 19.73
CA LEU A 231 5.96 25.38 20.59
C LEU A 231 7.22 25.81 19.83
N LYS A 232 7.40 25.36 18.58
CA LYS A 232 8.52 25.80 17.73
C LYS A 232 8.51 27.32 17.55
N THR A 233 7.36 27.89 17.18
CA THR A 233 7.22 29.34 17.01
C THR A 233 7.45 30.11 18.31
N SER A 234 6.97 29.60 19.45
CA SER A 234 7.24 30.19 20.77
C SER A 234 8.73 30.18 21.11
N ILE A 235 9.43 29.06 20.90
CA ILE A 235 10.88 28.94 21.14
C ILE A 235 11.66 29.91 20.25
N GLU A 236 11.32 30.00 18.95
CA GLU A 236 11.97 30.95 18.05
C GLU A 236 11.76 32.41 18.47
N ASN A 237 10.57 32.76 18.93
CA ASN A 237 10.27 34.09 19.43
C ASN A 237 11.04 34.42 20.70
N LEU A 238 11.10 33.48 21.66
CA LEU A 238 11.91 33.62 22.88
C LEU A 238 13.40 33.77 22.56
N ALA A 239 13.91 33.02 21.58
CA ALA A 239 15.30 33.14 21.16
C ALA A 239 15.59 34.52 20.55
N LYS A 240 14.65 35.07 19.75
CA LYS A 240 14.75 36.42 19.18
C LYS A 240 14.69 37.51 20.25
N SER A 241 13.74 37.43 21.18
CA SER A 241 13.60 38.41 22.27
C SER A 241 14.79 38.35 23.21
N GLY A 242 15.22 37.15 23.63
CA GLY A 242 16.40 36.98 24.49
C GLY A 242 17.67 37.52 23.85
N LYS A 243 17.85 37.36 22.53
CA LYS A 243 18.96 38.00 21.80
C LYS A 243 18.89 39.53 21.84
N ALA A 244 17.70 40.11 21.69
CA ALA A 244 17.49 41.55 21.77
C ALA A 244 17.78 42.08 23.18
N ASP A 245 17.31 41.39 24.22
CA ASP A 245 17.54 41.74 25.63
C ASP A 245 19.02 41.70 25.97
N ILE A 246 19.74 40.65 25.55
CA ILE A 246 21.20 40.55 25.74
C ILE A 246 21.91 41.73 25.05
N GLN A 247 21.55 42.06 23.81
CA GLN A 247 22.12 43.20 23.11
C GLN A 247 21.84 44.53 23.80
N GLN A 248 20.65 44.69 24.39
CA GLN A 248 20.29 45.88 25.15
C GLN A 248 21.12 45.98 26.44
N ILE A 249 21.24 44.88 27.20
CA ILE A 249 22.06 44.82 28.43
C ILE A 249 23.51 45.19 28.14
N ILE A 250 24.10 44.65 27.04
CA ILE A 250 25.47 44.98 26.64
C ILE A 250 25.60 46.48 26.35
N LYS A 251 24.69 47.08 25.57
CA LYS A 251 24.73 48.50 25.24
C LYS A 251 24.60 49.41 26.46
N GLU A 252 23.68 49.09 27.37
CA GLU A 252 23.51 49.86 28.61
C GLU A 252 24.73 49.71 29.51
N GLY A 253 25.29 48.51 29.61
CA GLY A 253 26.53 48.24 30.35
C GLY A 253 27.72 49.03 29.81
N GLU A 254 27.93 49.06 28.49
CA GLU A 254 28.98 49.87 27.85
C GLU A 254 28.80 51.38 28.09
N LYS A 255 27.56 51.85 28.06
CA LYS A 255 27.24 53.25 28.35
C LYS A 255 27.57 53.59 29.80
N GLN A 256 27.11 52.77 30.74
CA GLN A 256 27.39 52.96 32.18
C GLN A 256 28.90 52.92 32.45
N GLN A 257 29.64 51.99 31.84
CA GLN A 257 31.08 51.91 31.96
C GLN A 257 31.78 53.20 31.52
N LYS A 258 31.39 53.77 30.37
CA LYS A 258 31.96 55.04 29.88
C LYS A 258 31.68 56.21 30.81
N GLU A 259 30.47 56.26 31.38
CA GLU A 259 30.09 57.29 32.34
C GLU A 259 30.91 57.17 33.64
N ASP A 260 31.07 55.95 34.16
CA ASP A 260 31.86 55.67 35.36
C ASP A 260 33.35 55.96 35.15
N GLU A 261 33.90 55.58 33.99
CA GLU A 261 35.27 55.91 33.59
C GLU A 261 35.49 57.43 33.59
N LYS A 262 34.60 58.20 32.95
CA LYS A 262 34.68 59.66 32.93
C LYS A 262 34.57 60.27 34.33
N ALA A 263 33.63 59.81 35.15
CA ALA A 263 33.45 60.27 36.53
C ALA A 263 34.67 59.95 37.41
N SER A 264 35.29 58.78 37.21
CA SER A 264 36.52 58.40 37.91
C SER A 264 37.71 59.26 37.49
N GLN A 265 37.88 59.51 36.18
CA GLN A 265 38.94 60.36 35.63
C GLN A 265 38.84 61.79 36.18
N GLU A 266 37.63 62.35 36.23
CA GLU A 266 37.39 63.68 36.76
C GLU A 266 37.71 63.77 38.27
N ARG A 267 37.35 62.76 39.06
CA ARG A 267 37.74 62.66 40.48
C ARG A 267 39.26 62.59 40.65
N CYS A 268 39.94 61.77 39.84
CA CYS A 268 41.40 61.69 39.82
C CYS A 268 42.05 63.04 39.45
N ALA A 269 41.50 63.77 38.49
CA ALA A 269 41.98 65.09 38.10
C ALA A 269 41.83 66.12 39.25
N ARG A 270 40.67 66.14 39.91
CA ARG A 270 40.43 66.98 41.11
C ARG A 270 41.43 66.68 42.22
N LEU A 271 41.60 65.41 42.59
CA LEU A 271 42.56 65.01 43.63
C LEU A 271 44.00 65.38 43.27
N LYS A 272 44.39 65.24 41.99
CA LYS A 272 45.71 65.69 41.52
C LYS A 272 45.90 67.21 41.69
N GLN A 273 44.88 68.01 41.38
CA GLN A 273 44.91 69.47 41.60
C GLN A 273 45.05 69.82 43.08
N ASP A 274 44.28 69.16 43.96
CA ASP A 274 44.35 69.39 45.40
C ASP A 274 45.72 69.01 45.98
N ILE A 275 46.28 67.88 45.55
CA ILE A 275 47.65 67.48 45.92
C ILE A 275 48.65 68.57 45.53
N GLN A 276 48.55 69.12 44.31
CA GLN A 276 49.46 70.19 43.88
C GLN A 276 49.26 71.48 44.68
N ARG A 277 48.00 71.87 44.94
CA ARG A 277 47.67 73.03 45.77
C ARG A 277 48.23 72.90 47.18
N LEU A 278 48.05 71.73 47.80
CA LEU A 278 48.57 71.43 49.14
C LEU A 278 50.10 71.41 49.17
N ARG A 279 50.76 70.86 48.13
CA ARG A 279 52.23 70.94 47.99
C ARG A 279 52.74 72.38 47.94
N VAL A 280 52.10 73.23 47.14
CA VAL A 280 52.44 74.66 47.06
C VAL A 280 52.22 75.35 48.42
N HIS A 281 51.10 75.07 49.09
CA HIS A 281 50.79 75.63 50.41
C HIS A 281 51.80 75.21 51.48
N LEU A 282 52.15 73.93 51.52
CA LEU A 282 53.18 73.39 52.42
C LEU A 282 54.53 74.07 52.17
N ASN A 283 54.96 74.20 50.92
CA ASN A 283 56.21 74.89 50.57
C ASN A 283 56.21 76.34 51.06
N ALA A 284 55.10 77.07 50.90
CA ALA A 284 54.97 78.43 51.40
C ALA A 284 55.04 78.51 52.93
N LEU A 285 54.38 77.59 53.65
CA LEU A 285 54.47 77.50 55.11
C LEU A 285 55.88 77.18 55.58
N VAL A 286 56.57 76.25 54.92
CA VAL A 286 57.97 75.90 55.21
C VAL A 286 58.87 77.13 55.03
N LEU A 287 58.68 77.91 53.95
CA LEU A 287 59.44 79.15 53.73
C LEU A 287 59.15 80.21 54.80
N LYS A 288 57.88 80.42 55.17
CA LYS A 288 57.50 81.35 56.26
C LYS A 288 58.14 80.91 57.58
N HIS A 289 58.04 79.63 57.92
CA HIS A 289 58.65 79.09 59.14
C HIS A 289 60.17 79.25 59.14
N ARG A 290 60.85 78.94 58.03
CA ARG A 290 62.30 79.18 57.88
C ARG A 290 62.65 80.66 58.08
N ALA A 291 61.88 81.59 57.53
CA ALA A 291 62.10 83.03 57.72
C ALA A 291 61.91 83.45 59.19
N SER A 292 60.83 83.00 59.84
CA SER A 292 60.59 83.27 61.26
C SER A 292 61.69 82.67 62.16
N GLU A 293 62.16 81.46 61.85
CA GLU A 293 63.25 80.79 62.56
C GLU A 293 64.56 81.58 62.44
N LEU A 294 64.90 82.06 61.23
CA LEU A 294 66.07 82.92 61.01
C LEU A 294 66.00 84.22 61.83
N VAL A 295 64.81 84.83 61.95
CA VAL A 295 64.58 86.01 62.80
C VAL A 295 64.83 85.66 64.27
N LEU A 296 64.27 84.55 64.76
CA LEU A 296 64.48 84.11 66.14
C LEU A 296 65.96 83.79 66.43
N ARG A 297 66.69 83.17 65.49
CA ARG A 297 68.15 82.99 65.60
C ARG A 297 68.90 84.32 65.67
N LYS A 298 68.46 85.35 64.94
CA LYS A 298 69.01 86.72 65.06
C LYS A 298 68.72 87.33 66.43
N VAL A 299 67.49 87.21 66.95
CA VAL A 299 67.13 87.73 68.28
C VAL A 299 67.85 86.99 69.41
N LYS A 300 67.98 85.65 69.32
CA LYS A 300 68.73 84.85 70.31
C LYS A 300 70.21 85.26 70.35
N ARG A 301 70.84 85.49 69.20
CA ARG A 301 72.20 86.05 69.14
C ARG A 301 72.30 87.43 69.79
N ARG A 302 71.30 88.30 69.62
CA ARG A 302 71.23 89.62 70.29
C ARG A 302 70.99 89.53 71.80
N ARG A 303 70.27 88.53 72.31
CA ARG A 303 70.03 88.35 73.76
C ARG A 303 71.19 87.67 74.49
N ALA A 304 71.95 86.81 73.80
CA ALA A 304 73.14 86.16 74.35
C ALA A 304 74.35 87.12 74.50
N LEU A 305 74.31 88.29 73.85
CA LEU A 305 75.30 89.37 73.95
C LEU A 305 74.61 90.57 74.60
N GLY A 306 74.73 90.74 75.92
CA GLY A 306 74.13 91.86 76.63
C GLY A 306 74.68 93.21 76.15
N GLY A 307 73.81 94.07 75.60
CA GLY A 307 74.03 95.50 75.43
C GLY A 307 74.85 95.95 74.21
N LYS A 308 74.18 96.71 73.33
CA LYS A 308 74.70 97.74 72.39
C LYS A 308 75.74 97.30 71.34
N CYS A 309 75.27 97.12 70.10
CA CYS A 309 76.03 97.47 68.89
C CYS A 309 75.06 97.83 67.75
N ASP A 310 75.24 99.03 67.23
CA ASP A 310 74.75 99.47 65.93
C ASP A 310 75.51 98.80 64.78
N PHE A 311 74.86 98.86 63.61
CA PHE A 311 75.42 98.93 62.26
C PHE A 311 75.44 97.68 61.34
N THR A 312 74.62 97.83 60.29
CA THR A 312 74.77 97.52 58.86
C THR A 312 75.17 96.14 58.34
N GLU A 313 74.20 95.55 57.64
CA GLU A 313 74.25 95.13 56.24
C GLU A 313 75.60 95.24 55.50
N SER A 314 76.24 94.11 55.21
CA SER A 314 76.91 93.81 53.93
C SER A 314 77.49 92.37 53.94
N SER A 315 77.52 91.78 52.75
CA SER A 315 78.22 90.56 52.35
C SER A 315 77.57 89.22 52.68
N GLN A 316 76.69 88.84 51.75
CA GLN A 316 76.48 87.47 51.30
C GLN A 316 77.80 86.70 51.21
N LYS A 317 77.94 85.66 52.03
CA LYS A 317 78.74 84.48 51.68
C LYS A 317 77.88 83.24 51.83
N SER A 318 77.88 82.53 50.71
CA SER A 318 77.24 81.29 50.33
C SER A 318 77.36 80.16 51.35
N PHE A 319 76.42 79.21 51.23
CA PHE A 319 76.51 77.74 51.35
C PHE A 319 75.39 77.12 52.21
N PRO A 320 74.93 75.88 51.94
CA PRO A 320 74.76 75.19 50.67
C PRO A 320 73.28 74.85 50.40
N ILE A 321 72.94 74.62 49.13
CA ILE A 321 71.66 74.00 48.73
C ILE A 321 71.63 72.58 49.31
N PRO A 322 70.57 72.16 50.04
CA PRO A 322 70.41 70.75 50.36
C PRO A 322 70.15 69.97 49.07
N LEU A 323 71.10 69.11 48.74
CA LEU A 323 70.90 68.00 47.80
C LEU A 323 69.57 67.30 48.12
N PRO A 324 68.75 66.94 47.12
CA PRO A 324 67.62 66.07 47.34
C PRO A 324 68.15 64.71 47.80
N TRP A 325 67.55 64.18 48.85
CA TRP A 325 67.81 62.84 49.32
C TRP A 325 67.62 61.83 48.18
N PRO A 326 68.57 60.90 47.98
CA PRO A 326 68.45 59.85 46.99
C PRO A 326 67.51 58.77 47.52
N GLY A 327 66.47 58.46 46.76
CA GLY A 327 65.44 57.52 47.18
C GLY A 327 64.50 57.10 46.06
N THR A 328 65.05 56.78 44.88
CA THR A 328 64.45 55.79 43.97
C THR A 328 65.50 55.27 43.00
N PRO A 329 66.02 54.06 43.21
CA PRO A 329 66.32 53.13 42.14
C PRO A 329 65.20 52.09 42.08
N SER A 330 64.52 52.00 40.94
CA SER A 330 64.57 50.80 40.10
C SER A 330 63.58 50.96 38.95
N THR A 331 64.13 51.05 37.74
CA THR A 331 63.52 50.46 36.56
C THR A 331 63.41 48.94 36.77
N ILE A 332 62.47 48.31 36.05
CA ILE A 332 62.30 46.88 35.77
C ILE A 332 61.30 46.14 36.71
N PRO A 333 60.42 45.24 36.23
CA PRO A 333 60.14 44.85 34.84
C PRO A 333 58.66 45.00 34.41
N ASP A 334 58.52 45.10 33.10
CA ASP A 334 57.48 44.43 32.33
C ASP A 334 57.18 43.03 32.92
N SER A 335 56.01 42.85 33.54
CA SER A 335 55.52 41.52 33.87
C SER A 335 54.01 41.45 33.80
N SER A 336 53.57 40.70 32.79
CA SER A 336 52.43 39.78 32.80
C SER A 336 51.04 40.37 33.07
N LYS A 337 50.10 40.25 32.12
CA LYS A 337 49.29 39.02 32.04
C LYS A 337 49.02 38.41 33.42
N ALA A 338 48.21 39.08 34.23
CA ALA A 338 47.27 38.42 35.13
C ALA A 338 45.89 38.81 34.59
N GLN A 339 45.28 38.00 33.71
CA GLN A 339 44.28 37.04 34.19
C GLN A 339 43.49 37.63 35.35
N CYS A 340 42.43 38.37 35.01
CA CYS A 340 41.25 38.41 35.83
C CYS A 340 40.93 36.96 36.25
N PRO A 341 40.50 36.71 37.50
CA PRO A 341 39.97 35.41 37.86
C PRO A 341 38.74 35.15 37.00
N THR A 342 38.92 34.39 35.92
CA THR A 342 37.87 33.55 35.36
C THR A 342 37.42 32.66 36.49
N TRP A 343 36.29 33.03 37.09
CA TRP A 343 35.49 32.11 37.86
C TRP A 343 35.20 30.89 36.98
N PRO A 344 35.50 29.67 37.44
CA PRO A 344 35.24 28.46 36.68
C PRO A 344 33.76 28.11 36.85
N TRP A 345 32.94 28.39 35.83
CA TRP A 345 31.78 27.56 35.54
C TRP A 345 32.18 26.57 34.44
N THR A 346 33.08 25.65 34.77
CA THR A 346 33.16 24.36 34.07
C THR A 346 32.23 23.39 34.77
N LEU A 347 31.03 23.24 34.19
CA LEU A 347 30.25 22.01 34.33
C LEU A 347 31.08 20.83 33.80
N PRO A 348 31.03 19.65 34.44
CA PRO A 348 31.77 18.49 33.98
C PRO A 348 31.15 17.90 32.71
N GLY A 349 32.00 17.69 31.70
CA GLY A 349 32.02 16.58 30.77
C GLY A 349 30.70 16.04 30.20
N ILE A 350 30.47 16.31 28.91
CA ILE A 350 30.17 15.22 27.96
C ILE A 350 31.11 15.40 26.76
N GLN A 351 32.18 14.60 26.78
CA GLN A 351 33.01 14.32 25.61
C GLN A 351 32.25 13.31 24.76
N GLY A 352 31.78 13.75 23.59
CA GLY A 352 31.19 12.89 22.57
C GLY A 352 31.30 13.60 21.23
N GLN A 353 32.12 13.06 20.34
CA GLN A 353 32.26 13.47 18.95
C GLN A 353 30.90 13.56 18.23
N PRO A 354 30.78 14.43 17.23
CA PRO A 354 30.09 14.04 16.01
C PRO A 354 31.11 14.00 14.86
N GLN A 355 31.46 12.78 14.45
CA GLN A 355 31.88 12.56 13.08
C GLN A 355 30.71 12.97 12.19
N LEU A 356 30.90 14.04 11.41
CA LEU A 356 30.03 14.41 10.31
C LEU A 356 30.25 13.41 9.17
N LEU A 357 29.59 12.27 9.26
CA LEU A 357 29.19 11.48 8.10
C LEU A 357 27.78 11.93 7.74
N TRP A 358 27.70 12.85 6.78
CA TRP A 358 26.47 13.12 6.05
C TRP A 358 26.14 11.87 5.22
N ALA A 359 25.41 10.93 5.83
CA ALA A 359 24.63 9.96 5.08
C ALA A 359 23.25 10.59 4.83
N PRO A 360 22.83 10.79 3.57
CA PRO A 360 21.47 11.17 3.28
C PRO A 360 20.56 9.99 3.66
N CYS A 361 19.72 10.16 4.69
CA CYS A 361 18.56 9.28 4.84
C CYS A 361 17.66 9.53 3.63
N ALA A 362 17.71 8.58 2.72
CA ALA A 362 16.76 8.41 1.65
C ALA A 362 15.35 8.55 2.25
N ARG A 363 14.64 9.58 1.78
CA ARG A 363 13.18 9.61 1.78
C ARG A 363 12.76 8.27 1.17
N ALA A 364 12.14 7.39 1.95
CA ALA A 364 11.43 6.26 1.40
C ALA A 364 10.30 6.86 0.57
N CYS A 365 10.57 7.04 -0.73
CA CYS A 365 9.53 7.26 -1.72
C CYS A 365 8.55 6.08 -1.59
N PRO A 366 7.23 6.32 -1.66
CA PRO A 366 6.33 5.24 -2.00
C PRO A 366 6.81 4.64 -3.32
N PRO A 367 6.74 3.31 -3.51
CA PRO A 367 7.09 2.70 -4.78
C PRO A 367 6.27 3.37 -5.90
N PRO A 368 6.86 3.56 -7.09
CA PRO A 368 6.10 4.04 -8.24
C PRO A 368 4.91 3.11 -8.45
N ARG A 369 3.74 3.70 -8.73
CA ARG A 369 2.62 3.00 -9.34
C ARG A 369 3.16 2.25 -10.55
N GLU A 370 3.40 0.95 -10.39
CA GLU A 370 3.47 0.03 -11.51
C GLU A 370 2.13 0.16 -12.23
N GLN A 371 2.19 0.74 -13.42
CA GLN A 371 1.19 0.58 -14.45
C GLN A 371 1.16 -0.91 -14.78
N PHE A 372 0.39 -1.67 -14.03
CA PHE A 372 -0.09 -2.96 -14.46
C PHE A 372 -0.99 -2.70 -15.67
N LEU A 373 -0.39 -2.86 -16.84
CA LEU A 373 -1.07 -3.31 -18.04
C LEU A 373 -1.98 -4.49 -17.66
N PRO A 374 -3.28 -4.46 -17.97
CA PRO A 374 -4.06 -5.68 -17.95
C PRO A 374 -3.73 -6.46 -19.23
N ASN A 375 -2.73 -7.34 -19.15
CA ASN A 375 -2.67 -8.49 -20.04
C ASN A 375 -3.75 -9.46 -19.56
N ASN A 376 -4.88 -9.38 -20.24
CA ASN A 376 -6.09 -10.15 -20.04
C ASN A 376 -5.96 -11.47 -20.81
N PRO A 377 -5.79 -12.64 -20.15
CA PRO A 377 -6.10 -13.90 -20.80
C PRO A 377 -7.61 -14.07 -20.80
N SER A 378 -8.16 -14.10 -22.02
CA SER A 378 -9.54 -14.38 -22.35
C SER A 378 -10.13 -15.50 -21.49
N ILE A 379 -11.10 -15.17 -20.63
CA ILE A 379 -12.15 -16.10 -20.19
C ILE A 379 -13.46 -15.56 -20.78
N PRO A 380 -14.21 -16.39 -21.52
CA PRO A 380 -15.35 -15.92 -22.30
C PRO A 380 -16.51 -15.50 -21.39
N ALA A 381 -16.99 -14.28 -21.61
CA ALA A 381 -18.27 -13.82 -21.09
C ALA A 381 -19.39 -14.72 -21.66
N LEU A 382 -20.07 -15.41 -20.76
CA LEU A 382 -21.33 -16.10 -21.00
C LEU A 382 -22.39 -15.36 -20.17
N TRP A 383 -23.44 -14.94 -20.85
CA TRP A 383 -24.70 -14.36 -20.36
C TRP A 383 -24.70 -12.86 -20.01
N GLN A 384 -24.77 -12.05 -21.07
CA GLN A 384 -25.47 -10.77 -21.02
C GLN A 384 -26.66 -10.86 -21.98
N TRP A 385 -27.87 -10.96 -21.42
CA TRP A 385 -29.11 -10.79 -22.17
C TRP A 385 -29.34 -9.29 -22.37
N GLU A 386 -29.09 -8.81 -23.59
CA GLU A 386 -29.71 -7.61 -24.10
C GLU A 386 -30.51 -7.93 -25.36
N ALA A 387 -31.72 -7.41 -25.37
CA ALA A 387 -32.73 -7.59 -26.39
C ALA A 387 -32.30 -6.96 -27.71
N ILE A 388 -32.28 -7.77 -28.78
CA ILE A 388 -32.29 -7.27 -30.15
C ILE A 388 -33.76 -7.29 -30.64
N PRO A 389 -34.30 -6.16 -31.12
CA PRO A 389 -35.66 -6.10 -31.65
C PRO A 389 -35.68 -6.67 -33.08
N CYS A 390 -36.21 -7.89 -33.23
CA CYS A 390 -36.62 -8.38 -34.54
C CYS A 390 -37.99 -7.79 -34.90
N VAL A 391 -37.96 -6.68 -35.64
CA VAL A 391 -39.10 -6.23 -36.45
C VAL A 391 -39.08 -7.03 -37.75
N LEU A 392 -39.86 -8.10 -37.83
CA LEU A 392 -40.46 -8.56 -39.07
C LEU A 392 -41.86 -9.10 -38.75
N SER A 393 -42.84 -8.27 -39.08
CA SER A 393 -44.26 -8.56 -39.07
C SER A 393 -44.59 -9.79 -39.91
N LEU A 394 -45.26 -10.78 -39.31
CA LEU A 394 -46.23 -11.63 -39.98
C LEU A 394 -47.37 -11.91 -38.99
N HIS A 395 -48.57 -11.53 -39.40
CA HIS A 395 -49.82 -11.66 -38.66
C HIS A 395 -50.20 -13.15 -38.40
N PRO A 396 -51.10 -13.41 -37.43
CA PRO A 396 -51.26 -14.69 -36.77
C PRO A 396 -52.26 -15.60 -37.51
N LEU A 397 -51.96 -16.90 -37.52
CA LEU A 397 -52.97 -17.95 -37.71
C LEU A 397 -53.20 -18.65 -36.37
N SER A 398 -54.48 -18.68 -35.99
CA SER A 398 -55.09 -19.28 -34.81
C SER A 398 -54.67 -20.74 -34.56
N PRO A 399 -54.62 -21.21 -33.29
CA PRO A 399 -54.07 -22.51 -32.93
C PRO A 399 -55.07 -23.64 -33.18
N VAL A 400 -54.63 -24.67 -33.91
CA VAL A 400 -55.26 -26.00 -33.93
C VAL A 400 -54.49 -26.89 -32.94
N PRO A 401 -55.16 -27.54 -31.97
CA PRO A 401 -54.49 -28.39 -31.00
C PRO A 401 -54.11 -29.73 -31.64
N LEU A 402 -52.81 -29.98 -31.83
CA LEU A 402 -52.30 -31.31 -32.14
C LEU A 402 -52.26 -32.12 -30.84
N GLN A 403 -53.31 -32.92 -30.60
CA GLN A 403 -53.23 -34.05 -29.70
C GLN A 403 -52.29 -35.11 -30.28
N LEU A 404 -51.11 -35.27 -29.67
CA LEU A 404 -50.26 -36.43 -29.88
C LEU A 404 -50.76 -37.58 -29.00
N SER A 405 -51.69 -38.38 -29.53
CA SER A 405 -52.03 -39.66 -28.91
C SER A 405 -50.88 -40.65 -29.15
N TRP A 406 -50.11 -40.94 -28.11
CA TRP A 406 -49.23 -42.10 -28.11
C TRP A 406 -50.09 -43.34 -27.84
N SER A 407 -50.33 -44.15 -28.86
CA SER A 407 -50.87 -45.50 -28.67
C SER A 407 -49.72 -46.52 -28.65
N PRO A 408 -49.74 -47.49 -27.70
CA PRO A 408 -48.65 -48.42 -27.49
C PRO A 408 -48.66 -49.58 -28.50
N PHE A 409 -47.46 -50.05 -28.80
CA PHE A 409 -47.15 -51.27 -29.54
C PHE A 409 -48.03 -52.47 -29.10
N ARG A 410 -48.75 -53.09 -30.04
CA ARG A 410 -49.20 -54.48 -29.91
C ARG A 410 -48.07 -55.41 -30.38
N PRO A 411 -47.77 -56.51 -29.67
CA PRO A 411 -46.89 -57.55 -30.16
C PRO A 411 -47.64 -58.51 -31.09
N CYS A 412 -47.02 -58.85 -32.22
CA CYS A 412 -47.42 -59.99 -33.05
C CYS A 412 -47.06 -61.29 -32.32
N GLN A 413 -48.05 -62.13 -32.03
CA GLN A 413 -47.84 -63.56 -31.79
C GLN A 413 -48.31 -64.29 -33.04
N GLY A 414 -47.41 -65.06 -33.62
CA GLY A 414 -47.73 -66.04 -34.66
C GLY A 414 -48.12 -67.37 -34.05
N LEU A 415 -49.02 -68.05 -34.75
CA LEU A 415 -49.05 -69.49 -34.95
C LEU A 415 -49.39 -69.72 -36.43
#